data_AF-A0A7Y3M983-F1
#
_entry.id   AF-A0A7Y3M983-F1
#
_cell.length_a   1.000
_cell.length_b   1.000
_cell.length_c   1.000
_cell.angle_alpha   90.00
_cell.angle_beta   90.00
_cell.angle_gamma   90.00
#
_symmetry.space_group_name_H-M   'P 1'
#
loop_
_entity.id
_entity.type
_entity.pdbx_description
1 polymer ?
#
loop_
_entity_poly.entity_id
_entity_poly.type
_entity_poly.pdbx_seq_one_letter_code
_entity_poly.pdbx_strand_id
1 'polypeptide(L)'
;MSVRGKAHIAGVYEHPKRELPGYTLARIHAEVAAGALEDAGLGFDDVDAYYSAGDAPGFGALSMVDYLGLKCRGIDDTETGGSSYLVHVQHAAEAIAAGHIQVALITLAGNPRTGGATPGGSANVSGAPELSYESLYGMSVPGAYALAAMRHMHEFGTTSEQLAAIKVAASTHAQHNPNAFLRDVVSVEEVLASPLISDPLHRLDCCVITDGGGALVVVSPEIARNLSRESVSVLGTGTAIKHTDAGRIDLTHTGALWSGAAAFQEAGVTPADIDYASIYDSFTITVLITLEDLGFCDRGRG
;
A
#
# COMPACT_ATOMS: atom_id res chain seq x y z
N MET A 1 0.18 -15.79 18.63
CA MET A 1 0.34 -17.01 17.79
C MET A 1 1.09 -16.55 16.55
N SER A 2 2.18 -17.20 16.14
CA SER A 2 2.94 -16.73 14.97
C SER A 2 2.30 -17.16 13.66
N VAL A 3 2.32 -16.30 12.65
CA VAL A 3 1.86 -16.59 11.29
C VAL A 3 2.95 -17.18 10.38
N ARG A 4 4.20 -17.28 10.85
CA ARG A 4 5.34 -17.74 10.06
C ARG A 4 5.08 -19.10 9.41
N GLY A 5 4.98 -19.11 8.08
CA GLY A 5 4.73 -20.32 7.30
C GLY A 5 3.33 -20.92 7.47
N LYS A 6 2.39 -20.15 8.04
CA LYS A 6 1.00 -20.57 8.26
C LYS A 6 0.06 -20.09 7.18
N ALA A 7 0.47 -19.16 6.33
CA ALA A 7 -0.31 -18.68 5.19
C ALA A 7 0.59 -18.47 3.97
N HIS A 8 -0.02 -18.55 2.80
CA HIS A 8 0.64 -18.41 1.51
C HIS A 8 -0.14 -17.47 0.60
N ILE A 9 0.54 -16.55 -0.07
CA ILE A 9 -0.04 -15.79 -1.18
C ILE A 9 0.00 -16.70 -2.41
N ALA A 10 -1.17 -17.13 -2.87
CA ALA A 10 -1.33 -18.09 -3.96
C ALA A 10 -1.74 -17.43 -5.28
N GLY A 11 -2.45 -16.31 -5.23
CA GLY A 11 -2.88 -15.57 -6.41
C GLY A 11 -2.68 -14.08 -6.21
N VAL A 12 -2.27 -13.41 -7.29
CA VAL A 12 -2.11 -11.96 -7.34
C VAL A 12 -2.68 -11.45 -8.65
N TYR A 13 -3.28 -10.27 -8.62
CA TYR A 13 -3.67 -9.59 -9.84
C TYR A 13 -3.63 -8.09 -9.65
N GLU A 14 -3.09 -7.40 -10.65
CA GLU A 14 -3.12 -5.95 -10.75
C GLU A 14 -3.90 -5.58 -12.00
N HIS A 15 -4.88 -4.68 -11.85
CA HIS A 15 -5.65 -4.20 -12.99
C HIS A 15 -4.72 -3.56 -14.03
N PRO A 16 -4.74 -3.94 -15.32
CA PRO A 16 -3.72 -3.49 -16.29
C PRO A 16 -3.92 -2.06 -16.80
N LYS A 17 -5.14 -1.51 -16.70
CA LYS A 17 -5.45 -0.13 -17.12
C LYS A 17 -5.22 0.86 -15.98
N ARG A 18 -4.95 2.12 -16.37
CA ARG A 18 -4.71 3.28 -15.47
C ARG A 18 -5.74 4.40 -15.62
N GLU A 19 -6.68 4.22 -16.54
CA GLU A 19 -7.83 5.07 -16.80
C GLU A 19 -9.04 4.16 -17.06
N LEU A 20 -10.10 4.34 -16.28
CA LEU A 20 -11.28 3.47 -16.25
C LEU A 20 -12.59 4.27 -16.32
N PRO A 21 -12.81 5.05 -17.39
CA PRO A 21 -13.99 5.90 -17.49
C PRO A 21 -15.27 5.06 -17.49
N GLY A 22 -16.22 5.44 -16.62
CA GLY A 22 -17.52 4.76 -16.49
C GLY A 22 -17.49 3.44 -15.72
N TYR A 23 -16.34 3.02 -15.19
CA TYR A 23 -16.28 1.87 -14.28
C TYR A 23 -16.74 2.28 -12.89
N THR A 24 -17.57 1.44 -12.28
CA THR A 24 -17.89 1.52 -10.86
C THR A 24 -16.79 0.83 -10.04
N LEU A 25 -16.60 1.25 -8.78
CA LEU A 25 -15.63 0.60 -7.89
C LEU A 25 -15.96 -0.90 -7.70
N ALA A 26 -17.24 -1.25 -7.54
CA ALA A 26 -17.68 -2.63 -7.43
C ALA A 26 -17.25 -3.49 -8.63
N ARG A 27 -17.33 -2.93 -9.85
CA ARG A 27 -16.85 -3.60 -11.06
C ARG A 27 -15.34 -3.83 -11.02
N ILE A 28 -14.57 -2.83 -10.60
CA ILE A 28 -13.11 -2.95 -10.50
C ILE A 28 -12.73 -4.05 -9.51
N HIS A 29 -13.34 -4.06 -8.30
CA HIS A 29 -13.17 -5.13 -7.33
C HIS A 29 -13.46 -6.52 -7.93
N ALA A 30 -14.56 -6.67 -8.67
CA ALA A 30 -14.90 -7.95 -9.29
C ALA A 30 -13.89 -8.39 -10.36
N GLU A 31 -13.40 -7.47 -11.18
CA GLU A 31 -12.39 -7.78 -12.20
C GLU A 31 -11.06 -8.21 -11.56
N VAL A 32 -10.61 -7.53 -10.49
CA VAL A 32 -9.37 -7.92 -9.80
C VAL A 32 -9.53 -9.20 -8.98
N ALA A 33 -10.70 -9.41 -8.36
CA ALA A 33 -11.02 -10.64 -7.66
C ALA A 33 -10.96 -11.84 -8.60
N ALA A 34 -11.63 -11.73 -9.77
CA ALA A 34 -11.63 -12.79 -10.77
C ALA A 34 -10.20 -13.08 -11.26
N GLY A 35 -9.41 -12.04 -11.55
CA GLY A 35 -8.03 -12.19 -11.99
C GLY A 35 -7.14 -12.88 -10.95
N ALA A 36 -7.23 -12.52 -9.67
CA ALA A 36 -6.40 -13.12 -8.63
C ALA A 36 -6.83 -14.56 -8.29
N LEU A 37 -8.13 -14.86 -8.36
CA LEU A 37 -8.64 -16.23 -8.21
C LEU A 37 -8.21 -17.11 -9.38
N GLU A 38 -8.31 -16.62 -10.61
CA GLU A 38 -7.81 -17.31 -11.81
C GLU A 38 -6.31 -17.58 -11.70
N ASP A 39 -5.54 -16.57 -11.27
CA ASP A 39 -4.11 -16.70 -10.98
C ASP A 39 -3.89 -17.83 -9.96
N ALA A 40 -4.63 -17.85 -8.84
CA ALA A 40 -4.55 -18.92 -7.84
C ALA A 40 -4.98 -20.32 -8.35
N GLY A 41 -5.71 -20.42 -9.46
CA GLY A 41 -6.38 -21.66 -9.89
C GLY A 41 -7.62 -22.00 -9.06
N LEU A 42 -8.28 -20.98 -8.48
CA LEU A 42 -9.46 -21.08 -7.62
C LEU A 42 -10.65 -20.33 -8.25
N GLY A 43 -11.84 -20.56 -7.73
CA GLY A 43 -13.07 -19.83 -8.08
C GLY A 43 -13.68 -19.08 -6.89
N PHE A 44 -14.72 -18.30 -7.16
CA PHE A 44 -15.44 -17.55 -6.13
C PHE A 44 -16.08 -18.45 -5.06
N ASP A 45 -16.46 -19.68 -5.40
CA ASP A 45 -17.02 -20.65 -4.45
C ASP A 45 -15.97 -21.19 -3.45
N ASP A 46 -14.67 -21.02 -3.72
CA ASP A 46 -13.59 -21.46 -2.81
C ASP A 46 -13.29 -20.44 -1.71
N VAL A 47 -13.72 -19.18 -1.89
CA VAL A 47 -13.43 -18.07 -0.97
C VAL A 47 -14.29 -18.20 0.29
N ASP A 48 -13.64 -18.31 1.46
CA ASP A 48 -14.33 -18.36 2.74
C ASP A 48 -14.12 -17.11 3.61
N ALA A 49 -13.28 -16.16 3.20
CA ALA A 49 -13.25 -14.80 3.77
C ALA A 49 -12.93 -13.71 2.75
N TYR A 50 -13.56 -12.54 2.92
CA TYR A 50 -13.38 -11.38 2.04
C TYR A 50 -12.88 -10.15 2.80
N TYR A 51 -11.89 -9.46 2.24
CA TYR A 51 -11.23 -8.31 2.84
C TYR A 51 -11.24 -7.14 1.84
N SER A 52 -11.69 -5.99 2.30
CA SER A 52 -11.62 -4.71 1.58
C SER A 52 -11.34 -3.57 2.56
N ALA A 53 -11.04 -2.38 2.05
CA ALA A 53 -10.92 -1.19 2.87
C ALA A 53 -12.03 -0.19 2.52
N GLY A 54 -11.87 1.07 2.93
CA GLY A 54 -12.82 2.16 2.70
C GLY A 54 -13.01 2.55 1.24
N ASP A 55 -12.32 1.89 0.31
CA ASP A 55 -12.55 1.98 -1.13
C ASP A 55 -13.78 1.16 -1.60
N ALA A 56 -14.20 0.15 -0.82
CA ALA A 56 -15.36 -0.65 -1.16
C ALA A 56 -16.65 0.18 -1.11
N PRO A 57 -17.50 0.14 -2.16
CA PRO A 57 -18.72 0.93 -2.21
C PRO A 57 -19.81 0.38 -1.29
N GLY A 58 -20.80 1.23 -1.00
CA GLY A 58 -21.98 0.83 -0.23
C GLY A 58 -21.64 0.62 1.25
N PHE A 59 -22.04 -0.52 1.80
CA PHE A 59 -21.74 -0.92 3.18
C PHE A 59 -20.45 -1.74 3.25
N GLY A 60 -19.41 -1.27 2.53
CA GLY A 60 -18.08 -1.85 2.47
C GLY A 60 -18.06 -3.32 2.08
N ALA A 61 -17.28 -4.12 2.80
CA ALA A 61 -17.14 -5.56 2.58
C ALA A 61 -18.48 -6.31 2.46
N LEU A 62 -19.51 -5.93 3.24
CA LEU A 62 -20.82 -6.60 3.20
C LEU A 62 -21.54 -6.45 1.86
N SER A 63 -21.49 -5.24 1.28
CA SER A 63 -22.09 -5.02 -0.05
C SER A 63 -21.32 -5.74 -1.14
N MET A 64 -20.00 -5.83 -1.00
CA MET A 64 -19.15 -6.53 -1.96
C MET A 64 -19.31 -8.05 -1.89
N VAL A 65 -19.50 -8.63 -0.71
CA VAL A 65 -19.81 -10.07 -0.57
C VAL A 65 -21.07 -10.45 -1.34
N ASP A 66 -22.15 -9.66 -1.21
CA ASP A 66 -23.38 -9.87 -1.97
C ASP A 66 -23.16 -9.68 -3.48
N TYR A 67 -22.51 -8.59 -3.86
CA TYR A 67 -22.22 -8.26 -5.27
C TYR A 67 -21.37 -9.33 -5.98
N LEU A 68 -20.39 -9.90 -5.27
CA LEU A 68 -19.51 -10.97 -5.78
C LEU A 68 -20.12 -12.37 -5.65
N GLY A 69 -21.27 -12.52 -4.97
CA GLY A 69 -21.92 -13.80 -4.73
C GLY A 69 -21.14 -14.73 -3.80
N LEU A 70 -20.33 -14.18 -2.90
CA LEU A 70 -19.46 -14.96 -2.00
C LEU A 70 -20.26 -15.63 -0.87
N LYS A 71 -19.86 -16.85 -0.52
CA LYS A 71 -20.39 -17.60 0.64
C LYS A 71 -19.36 -17.65 1.77
N CYS A 72 -18.85 -16.49 2.13
CA CYS A 72 -17.81 -16.37 3.14
C CYS A 72 -18.36 -16.45 4.57
N ARG A 73 -17.51 -16.93 5.48
CA ARG A 73 -17.75 -16.97 6.93
C ARG A 73 -17.09 -15.81 7.68
N GLY A 74 -16.14 -15.13 7.02
CA GLY A 74 -15.41 -13.99 7.56
C GLY A 74 -15.44 -12.81 6.61
N ILE A 75 -15.46 -11.61 7.19
CA ILE A 75 -15.21 -10.35 6.50
C ILE A 75 -14.25 -9.50 7.31
N ASP A 76 -13.51 -8.65 6.63
CA ASP A 76 -12.71 -7.61 7.25
C ASP A 76 -12.81 -6.33 6.42
N ASP A 77 -13.04 -5.21 7.11
CA ASP A 77 -13.21 -3.89 6.51
C ASP A 77 -12.28 -2.86 7.17
N THR A 78 -11.15 -3.33 7.71
CA THR A 78 -10.16 -2.48 8.40
C THR A 78 -9.57 -1.45 7.44
N GLU A 79 -9.66 -0.17 7.81
CA GLU A 79 -9.18 0.98 7.03
C GLU A 79 -8.04 1.68 7.78
N THR A 80 -6.83 1.63 7.22
CA THR A 80 -5.60 2.27 7.72
C THR A 80 -4.85 3.03 6.61
N GLY A 81 -5.57 3.54 5.62
CA GLY A 81 -5.07 4.22 4.44
C GLY A 81 -4.44 3.27 3.43
N GLY A 82 -3.36 3.71 2.78
CA GLY A 82 -2.61 2.87 1.83
C GLY A 82 -2.02 1.58 2.42
N SER A 83 -2.02 1.44 3.75
CA SER A 83 -1.50 0.26 4.45
C SER A 83 -2.53 -0.86 4.67
N SER A 84 -3.82 -0.60 4.45
CA SER A 84 -4.93 -1.52 4.79
C SER A 84 -4.70 -2.93 4.25
N TYR A 85 -4.21 -3.06 3.02
CA TYR A 85 -4.06 -4.35 2.35
C TYR A 85 -2.92 -5.21 2.91
N LEU A 86 -1.88 -4.59 3.48
CA LEU A 86 -0.85 -5.33 4.22
C LEU A 86 -1.37 -5.77 5.60
N VAL A 87 -2.21 -4.94 6.24
CA VAL A 87 -2.92 -5.31 7.47
C VAL A 87 -3.89 -6.46 7.20
N HIS A 88 -4.58 -6.47 6.06
CA HIS A 88 -5.46 -7.59 5.67
C HIS A 88 -4.68 -8.89 5.41
N VAL A 89 -3.46 -8.82 4.84
CA VAL A 89 -2.59 -10.01 4.73
C VAL A 89 -2.24 -10.55 6.13
N GLN A 90 -1.93 -9.67 7.08
CA GLN A 90 -1.70 -10.06 8.48
C GLN A 90 -2.95 -10.72 9.08
N HIS A 91 -4.11 -10.08 9.02
CA HIS A 91 -5.36 -10.62 9.58
C HIS A 91 -5.77 -11.95 8.93
N ALA A 92 -5.63 -12.06 7.60
CA ALA A 92 -5.87 -13.31 6.87
C ALA A 92 -4.92 -14.42 7.35
N ALA A 93 -3.64 -14.12 7.51
CA ALA A 93 -2.66 -15.09 7.97
C ALA A 93 -2.91 -15.53 9.42
N GLU A 94 -3.32 -14.62 10.30
CA GLU A 94 -3.73 -14.90 11.68
C GLU A 94 -4.99 -15.77 11.73
N ALA A 95 -6.01 -15.45 10.93
CA ALA A 95 -7.26 -16.21 10.86
C ALA A 95 -7.05 -17.64 10.29
N ILE A 96 -6.18 -17.79 9.28
CA ILE A 96 -5.75 -19.08 8.75
C ILE A 96 -4.98 -19.88 9.82
N ALA A 97 -4.03 -19.24 10.52
CA ALA A 97 -3.26 -19.89 11.57
C ALA A 97 -4.14 -20.38 12.74
N ALA A 98 -5.22 -19.66 13.04
CA ALA A 98 -6.23 -20.03 14.02
C ALA A 98 -7.23 -21.09 13.51
N GLY A 99 -7.20 -21.44 12.22
CA GLY A 99 -8.10 -22.42 11.60
C GLY A 99 -9.53 -21.91 11.41
N HIS A 100 -9.73 -20.58 11.39
CA HIS A 100 -11.06 -20.00 11.18
C HIS A 100 -11.45 -19.99 9.70
N ILE A 101 -10.48 -19.82 8.80
CA ILE A 101 -10.67 -19.71 7.35
C ILE A 101 -9.56 -20.49 6.62
N GLN A 102 -9.74 -20.73 5.32
CA GLN A 102 -8.74 -21.39 4.48
C GLN A 102 -8.34 -20.60 3.24
N VAL A 103 -9.20 -19.71 2.74
CA VAL A 103 -9.02 -18.92 1.51
C VAL A 103 -9.58 -17.51 1.73
N ALA A 104 -8.67 -16.55 1.92
CA ALA A 104 -8.97 -15.13 1.99
C ALA A 104 -8.78 -14.45 0.64
N LEU A 105 -9.78 -13.70 0.20
CA LEU A 105 -9.70 -12.79 -0.95
C LEU A 105 -9.61 -11.35 -0.45
N ILE A 106 -8.51 -10.67 -0.77
CA ILE A 106 -8.26 -9.27 -0.44
C ILE A 106 -8.33 -8.46 -1.73
N THR A 107 -9.09 -7.37 -1.76
CA THR A 107 -9.22 -6.53 -2.96
C THR A 107 -9.11 -5.04 -2.65
N LEU A 108 -8.47 -4.31 -3.56
CA LEU A 108 -8.34 -2.86 -3.65
C LEU A 108 -8.93 -2.40 -4.99
N ALA A 109 -9.70 -1.33 -4.98
CA ALA A 109 -10.14 -0.63 -6.18
C ALA A 109 -10.04 0.90 -6.02
N GLY A 110 -9.81 1.61 -7.11
CA GLY A 110 -9.84 3.06 -7.13
C GLY A 110 -10.06 3.59 -8.54
N ASN A 111 -10.85 4.64 -8.67
CA ASN A 111 -10.96 5.42 -9.90
C ASN A 111 -10.83 6.94 -9.68
N PRO A 112 -9.85 7.42 -8.87
CA PRO A 112 -9.75 8.84 -8.53
C PRO A 112 -9.48 9.73 -9.74
N ARG A 113 -8.87 9.20 -10.81
CA ARG A 113 -8.50 9.98 -11.99
C ARG A 113 -9.71 10.28 -12.87
N THR A 114 -10.52 9.27 -13.18
CA THR A 114 -11.72 9.45 -14.02
C THR A 114 -13.01 9.70 -13.22
N GLY A 115 -13.02 9.35 -11.94
CA GLY A 115 -14.11 9.58 -10.99
C GLY A 115 -14.17 11.01 -10.44
N GLY A 116 -13.22 11.87 -10.80
CA GLY A 116 -13.26 13.31 -10.48
C GLY A 116 -12.74 13.66 -9.09
N ALA A 117 -11.78 12.93 -8.56
CA ALA A 117 -11.13 13.32 -7.30
C ALA A 117 -10.38 14.65 -7.45
N THR A 118 -10.46 15.50 -6.43
CA THR A 118 -9.76 16.78 -6.42
C THR A 118 -8.24 16.58 -6.38
N PRO A 119 -7.45 17.31 -7.20
CA PRO A 119 -5.98 17.29 -7.12
C PRO A 119 -5.48 17.58 -5.70
N GLY A 120 -4.52 16.79 -5.21
CA GLY A 120 -3.91 16.94 -3.88
C GLY A 120 -4.47 16.02 -2.79
N GLY A 121 -5.55 15.28 -3.08
CA GLY A 121 -6.24 14.43 -2.11
C GLY A 121 -6.98 15.26 -1.05
N SER A 122 -8.11 14.75 -0.55
CA SER A 122 -8.80 15.37 0.58
C SER A 122 -8.29 14.75 1.87
N ALA A 123 -7.47 15.48 2.63
CA ALA A 123 -7.27 15.19 4.06
C ALA A 123 -8.52 15.55 4.88
N ASN A 124 -9.53 16.15 4.25
CA ASN A 124 -10.75 16.62 4.93
C ASN A 124 -11.76 15.48 4.98
N VAL A 125 -11.65 14.66 6.02
CA VAL A 125 -12.73 13.77 6.43
C VAL A 125 -13.68 14.61 7.30
N SER A 126 -14.90 14.84 6.81
CA SER A 126 -15.89 15.65 7.52
C SER A 126 -16.15 15.08 8.93
N GLY A 127 -15.98 15.92 9.95
CA GLY A 127 -16.19 15.53 11.35
C GLY A 127 -15.03 14.79 12.01
N ALA A 128 -13.87 14.67 11.34
CA ALA A 128 -12.71 14.04 11.92
C ALA A 128 -12.09 14.90 13.05
N PRO A 129 -11.58 14.29 14.15
CA PRO A 129 -11.03 15.03 15.29
C PRO A 129 -9.88 15.98 14.94
N GLU A 130 -9.04 15.61 13.98
CA GLU A 130 -7.88 16.36 13.50
C GLU A 130 -8.25 17.59 12.65
N LEU A 131 -9.50 17.68 12.17
CA LEU A 131 -9.95 18.75 11.28
C LEU A 131 -9.66 20.14 11.86
N SER A 132 -9.87 20.32 13.17
CA SER A 132 -9.67 21.60 13.86
C SER A 132 -8.20 22.01 14.00
N TYR A 133 -7.27 21.07 13.80
CA TYR A 133 -5.83 21.27 14.03
C TYR A 133 -5.01 21.27 12.75
N GLU A 134 -5.47 20.59 11.69
CA GLU A 134 -4.71 20.41 10.45
C GLU A 134 -5.48 20.96 9.24
N SER A 135 -6.63 20.35 8.93
CA SER A 135 -7.45 20.69 7.76
C SER A 135 -7.88 22.15 7.71
N LEU A 136 -8.27 22.75 8.84
CA LEU A 136 -8.66 24.17 8.91
C LEU A 136 -7.53 25.12 8.47
N TYR A 137 -6.27 24.70 8.60
CA TYR A 137 -5.10 25.48 8.23
C TYR A 137 -4.59 25.16 6.82
N GLY A 138 -5.35 24.40 6.03
CA GLY A 138 -5.02 24.09 4.64
C GLY A 138 -4.00 22.95 4.49
N MET A 139 -3.86 22.08 5.50
CA MET A 139 -3.03 20.89 5.37
C MET A 139 -3.52 20.03 4.20
N SER A 140 -2.60 19.71 3.29
CA SER A 140 -2.83 18.79 2.16
C SER A 140 -1.91 17.59 2.28
N VAL A 141 -2.19 16.51 1.55
CA VAL A 141 -1.32 15.32 1.57
C VAL A 141 0.11 15.68 1.11
N PRO A 142 0.34 16.40 -0.02
CA PRO A 142 1.68 16.87 -0.38
C PRO A 142 2.30 17.78 0.69
N GLY A 143 1.50 18.64 1.34
CA GLY A 143 1.97 19.50 2.41
C GLY A 143 2.50 18.73 3.63
N ALA A 144 1.81 17.66 4.04
CA ALA A 144 2.24 16.83 5.16
C ALA A 144 3.58 16.13 4.88
N TYR A 145 3.75 15.57 3.68
CA TYR A 145 5.02 14.95 3.29
C TYR A 145 6.13 15.97 3.04
N ALA A 146 5.80 17.18 2.57
CA ALA A 146 6.75 18.27 2.44
C ALA A 146 7.29 18.72 3.82
N LEU A 147 6.45 18.75 4.86
CA LEU A 147 6.91 19.00 6.24
C LEU A 147 7.88 17.91 6.73
N ALA A 148 7.62 16.65 6.40
CA ALA A 148 8.54 15.55 6.71
C ALA A 148 9.88 15.71 5.96
N ALA A 149 9.84 16.07 4.67
CA ALA A 149 11.03 16.34 3.87
C ALA A 149 11.83 17.50 4.45
N MET A 150 11.22 18.67 4.69
CA MET A 150 11.86 19.82 5.31
C MET A 150 12.51 19.47 6.65
N ARG A 151 11.81 18.68 7.48
CA ARG A 151 12.34 18.27 8.78
C ARG A 151 13.57 17.38 8.62
N HIS A 152 13.54 16.40 7.72
CA HIS A 152 14.67 15.51 7.46
C HIS A 152 15.86 16.27 6.84
N MET A 153 15.61 17.18 5.90
CA MET A 153 16.63 18.08 5.36
C MET A 153 17.28 18.95 6.44
N HIS A 154 16.48 19.51 7.35
CA HIS A 154 16.97 20.32 8.46
C HIS A 154 17.86 19.52 9.42
N GLU A 155 17.46 18.30 9.75
CA GLU A 155 18.10 17.49 10.79
C GLU A 155 19.32 16.70 10.27
N PHE A 156 19.27 16.21 9.03
CA PHE A 156 20.29 15.32 8.47
C PHE A 156 21.00 15.87 7.22
N GLY A 157 20.55 16.99 6.67
CA GLY A 157 21.18 17.62 5.51
C GLY A 157 20.80 16.98 4.17
N THR A 158 19.71 16.22 4.10
CA THR A 158 19.15 15.68 2.86
C THR A 158 18.92 16.78 1.84
N THR A 159 19.14 16.45 0.57
CA THR A 159 19.05 17.39 -0.56
C THR A 159 17.93 16.99 -1.52
N SER A 160 17.40 17.96 -2.27
CA SER A 160 16.40 17.67 -3.30
C SER A 160 16.96 16.78 -4.40
N GLU A 161 18.26 16.86 -4.69
CA GLU A 161 18.98 15.97 -5.62
C GLU A 161 18.92 14.50 -5.17
N GLN A 162 19.05 14.23 -3.87
CA GLN A 162 18.93 12.88 -3.31
C GLN A 162 17.50 12.35 -3.40
N LEU A 163 16.50 13.19 -3.09
CA LEU A 163 15.09 12.83 -3.27
C LEU A 163 14.76 12.55 -4.75
N ALA A 164 15.28 13.38 -5.66
CA ALA A 164 15.11 13.19 -7.09
C ALA A 164 15.71 11.88 -7.60
N ALA A 165 16.83 11.41 -7.04
CA ALA A 165 17.43 10.13 -7.41
C ALA A 165 16.48 8.94 -7.20
N ILE A 166 15.61 9.01 -6.19
CA ILE A 166 14.56 8.00 -5.94
C ILE A 166 13.58 7.95 -7.12
N LYS A 167 13.16 9.12 -7.62
CA LYS A 167 12.29 9.20 -8.81
C LYS A 167 12.97 8.67 -10.07
N VAL A 168 14.25 8.98 -10.27
CA VAL A 168 15.04 8.46 -11.40
C VAL A 168 15.08 6.93 -11.36
N ALA A 169 15.37 6.34 -10.19
CA ALA A 169 15.36 4.89 -9.99
C ALA A 169 13.98 4.29 -10.30
N ALA A 170 12.90 4.88 -9.77
CA ALA A 170 11.53 4.43 -10.05
C ALA A 170 11.20 4.48 -11.55
N SER A 171 11.58 5.55 -12.26
CA SER A 171 11.34 5.69 -13.70
C SER A 171 12.11 4.66 -14.54
N THR A 172 13.33 4.32 -14.10
CA THR A 172 14.17 3.30 -14.74
C THR A 172 13.54 1.92 -14.64
N HIS A 173 12.90 1.58 -13.53
CA HIS A 173 12.16 0.32 -13.41
C HIS A 173 10.84 0.36 -14.18
N ALA A 174 10.12 1.47 -14.12
CA ALA A 174 8.81 1.63 -14.75
C ALA A 174 8.86 1.44 -16.29
N GLN A 175 9.96 1.78 -16.95
CA GLN A 175 10.12 1.59 -18.40
C GLN A 175 9.90 0.12 -18.85
N HIS A 176 10.23 -0.83 -17.96
CA HIS A 176 10.14 -2.26 -18.20
C HIS A 176 8.76 -2.85 -17.86
N ASN A 177 7.91 -2.10 -17.17
CA ASN A 177 6.55 -2.55 -16.85
C ASN A 177 5.57 -2.04 -17.92
N PRO A 178 4.97 -2.92 -18.75
CA PRO A 178 4.00 -2.49 -19.75
C PRO A 178 2.73 -1.87 -19.16
N ASN A 179 2.42 -2.16 -17.89
CA ASN A 179 1.28 -1.62 -17.16
C ASN A 179 1.61 -0.32 -16.41
N ALA A 180 2.86 0.14 -16.39
CA ALA A 180 3.21 1.41 -15.73
C ALA A 180 2.58 2.60 -16.46
N PHE A 181 2.02 3.55 -15.71
CA PHE A 181 1.37 4.73 -16.28
C PHE A 181 2.38 5.71 -16.91
N LEU A 182 3.48 5.95 -16.22
CA LEU A 182 4.61 6.71 -16.73
C LEU A 182 5.75 5.73 -17.00
N ARG A 183 6.23 5.71 -18.24
CA ARG A 183 7.28 4.80 -18.70
C ARG A 183 8.55 5.50 -19.17
N ASP A 184 8.49 6.82 -19.31
CA ASP A 184 9.63 7.63 -19.70
C ASP A 184 10.60 7.75 -18.52
N VAL A 185 11.87 7.46 -18.78
CA VAL A 185 12.96 7.67 -17.81
C VAL A 185 13.22 9.16 -17.70
N VAL A 186 13.39 9.64 -16.46
CA VAL A 186 13.70 11.06 -16.18
C VAL A 186 15.09 11.20 -15.56
N SER A 187 15.73 12.36 -15.74
CA SER A 187 16.96 12.74 -15.04
C SER A 187 16.70 13.51 -13.75
N VAL A 188 17.73 13.66 -12.91
CA VAL A 188 17.63 14.49 -11.68
C VAL A 188 17.28 15.93 -12.03
N GLU A 189 17.89 16.48 -13.07
CA GLU A 189 17.63 17.85 -13.53
C GLU A 189 16.18 18.03 -13.98
N GLU A 190 15.59 17.03 -14.63
CA GLU A 190 14.17 17.07 -15.04
C GLU A 190 13.22 17.03 -13.83
N VAL A 191 13.57 16.26 -12.79
CA VAL A 191 12.82 16.23 -11.53
C VAL A 191 12.85 17.60 -10.85
N LEU A 192 14.04 18.18 -10.69
CA LEU A 192 14.24 19.49 -10.06
C LEU A 192 13.66 20.66 -10.88
N ALA A 193 13.61 20.52 -12.21
CA ALA A 193 13.00 21.51 -13.08
C ALA A 193 11.46 21.38 -13.15
N SER A 194 10.88 20.30 -12.63
CA SER A 194 9.43 20.11 -12.65
C SER A 194 8.73 21.08 -11.68
N PRO A 195 7.43 21.40 -11.89
CA PRO A 195 6.74 22.41 -11.07
C PRO A 195 6.77 22.06 -9.58
N LEU A 196 7.03 23.06 -8.73
CA LEU A 196 6.93 22.90 -7.29
C LEU A 196 5.47 22.70 -6.89
N ILE A 197 5.19 21.67 -6.07
CA ILE A 197 3.85 21.38 -5.55
C ILE A 197 3.72 21.88 -4.11
N SER A 198 4.66 21.51 -3.26
CA SER A 198 4.75 21.98 -1.88
C SER A 198 6.21 21.94 -1.46
N ASP A 199 6.84 23.09 -1.24
CA ASP A 199 8.26 23.22 -0.89
C ASP A 199 8.68 22.20 0.19
N PRO A 200 9.63 21.29 -0.08
CA PRO A 200 10.60 21.25 -1.19
C PRO A 200 10.23 20.26 -2.31
N LEU A 201 9.05 19.66 -2.27
CA LEU A 201 8.62 18.59 -3.18
C LEU A 201 8.11 19.14 -4.51
N HIS A 202 8.72 18.65 -5.58
CA HIS A 202 8.33 18.95 -6.95
C HIS A 202 7.28 17.96 -7.45
N ARG A 203 6.69 18.23 -8.62
CA ARG A 203 5.65 17.39 -9.22
C ARG A 203 6.13 15.97 -9.45
N LEU A 204 7.39 15.80 -9.84
CA LEU A 204 7.96 14.47 -10.07
C LEU A 204 8.35 13.74 -8.78
N ASP A 205 8.35 14.42 -7.62
CA ASP A 205 8.44 13.77 -6.30
C ASP A 205 7.10 13.16 -5.85
N CYS A 206 5.99 13.58 -6.47
CA CYS A 206 4.65 13.12 -6.12
C CYS A 206 4.23 11.91 -6.96
N CYS A 207 3.50 10.97 -6.36
CA CYS A 207 2.92 9.86 -7.10
C CYS A 207 1.89 10.33 -8.15
N VAL A 208 1.67 9.50 -9.17
CA VAL A 208 0.65 9.75 -10.18
C VAL A 208 -0.72 9.30 -9.69
N ILE A 209 -1.76 10.05 -10.05
CA ILE A 209 -3.14 9.64 -9.84
C ILE A 209 -3.55 8.74 -11.00
N THR A 210 -3.93 7.50 -10.68
CA THR A 210 -4.37 6.47 -11.64
C THR A 210 -5.67 5.83 -11.17
N ASP A 211 -6.46 5.34 -12.11
CA ASP A 211 -7.49 4.36 -11.81
C ASP A 211 -6.88 2.96 -11.81
N GLY A 212 -7.53 2.00 -11.17
CA GLY A 212 -7.08 0.62 -11.15
C GLY A 212 -7.51 -0.13 -9.91
N GLY A 213 -6.87 -1.26 -9.68
CA GLY A 213 -7.19 -2.14 -8.57
C GLY A 213 -6.11 -3.20 -8.42
N GLY A 214 -6.14 -3.92 -7.30
CA GLY A 214 -5.30 -5.08 -7.07
C GLY A 214 -6.04 -6.10 -6.20
N ALA A 215 -5.63 -7.35 -6.28
CA ALA A 215 -6.16 -8.40 -5.42
C ALA A 215 -5.10 -9.42 -5.05
N LEU A 216 -5.25 -9.98 -3.85
CA LEU A 216 -4.43 -11.06 -3.32
C LEU A 216 -5.35 -12.20 -2.87
N VAL A 217 -4.94 -13.43 -3.15
CA VAL A 217 -5.56 -14.65 -2.61
C VAL A 217 -4.58 -15.27 -1.62
N VAL A 218 -4.93 -15.25 -0.34
CA VAL A 218 -4.14 -15.81 0.75
C VAL A 218 -4.76 -17.12 1.19
N VAL A 219 -3.99 -18.19 1.21
CA VAL A 219 -4.50 -19.55 1.46
C VAL A 219 -3.74 -20.27 2.57
N SER A 220 -4.40 -21.27 3.15
CA SER A 220 -3.76 -22.20 4.08
C SER A 220 -2.69 -23.07 3.40
N PRO A 221 -1.73 -23.63 4.15
CA PRO A 221 -0.70 -24.50 3.60
C PRO A 221 -1.27 -25.78 2.98
N GLU A 222 -2.46 -26.22 3.42
CA GLU A 222 -3.15 -27.36 2.84
C GLU A 222 -3.64 -27.07 1.42
N ILE A 223 -4.32 -25.93 1.23
CA ILE A 223 -4.77 -25.48 -0.08
C ILE A 223 -3.56 -25.24 -0.98
N ALA A 224 -2.54 -24.50 -0.49
CA ALA A 224 -1.33 -24.19 -1.25
C ALA A 224 -0.64 -25.43 -1.85
N ARG A 225 -0.58 -26.55 -1.10
CA ARG A 225 0.02 -27.82 -1.59
C ARG A 225 -0.75 -28.49 -2.73
N ASN A 226 -2.04 -28.18 -2.87
CA ASN A 226 -2.91 -28.76 -3.88
C ASN A 226 -3.03 -27.89 -5.15
N LEU A 227 -2.51 -26.66 -5.12
CA LEU A 227 -2.51 -25.78 -6.29
C LEU A 227 -1.45 -26.22 -7.31
N SER A 228 -1.73 -25.98 -8.59
CA SER A 228 -0.81 -26.32 -9.70
C SER A 228 0.29 -25.28 -9.94
N ARG A 229 0.48 -24.34 -9.01
CA ARG A 229 1.40 -23.21 -9.12
C ARG A 229 2.17 -23.00 -7.83
N GLU A 230 3.25 -22.24 -7.94
CA GLU A 230 4.01 -21.80 -6.78
C GLU A 230 3.25 -20.74 -5.99
N SER A 231 3.38 -20.79 -4.67
CA SER A 231 2.80 -19.82 -3.74
C SER A 231 3.91 -19.28 -2.83
N VAL A 232 3.79 -18.02 -2.42
CA VAL A 232 4.79 -17.35 -1.58
C VAL A 232 4.38 -17.44 -0.13
N SER A 233 5.25 -17.98 0.72
CA SER A 233 4.96 -18.12 2.15
C SER A 233 5.06 -16.77 2.88
N VAL A 234 4.07 -16.46 3.73
CA VAL A 234 4.14 -15.30 4.61
C VAL A 234 4.99 -15.66 5.83
N LEU A 235 6.19 -15.08 5.90
CA LEU A 235 7.15 -15.39 6.97
C LEU A 235 6.93 -14.55 8.22
N GLY A 236 6.53 -13.29 8.09
CA GLY A 236 6.28 -12.40 9.20
C GLY A 236 5.50 -11.18 8.78
N THR A 237 4.78 -10.61 9.73
CA THR A 237 3.95 -9.42 9.53
C THR A 237 4.12 -8.47 10.71
N GLY A 238 3.81 -7.20 10.49
CA GLY A 238 3.90 -6.20 11.54
C GLY A 238 3.05 -5.00 11.20
N THR A 239 2.32 -4.53 12.21
CA THR A 239 1.46 -3.34 12.12
C THR A 239 1.80 -2.43 13.29
N ALA A 240 1.93 -1.13 13.02
CA ALA A 240 2.17 -0.12 14.03
C ALA A 240 1.44 1.17 13.66
N ILE A 241 0.83 1.80 14.65
CA ILE A 241 0.12 3.07 14.49
C ILE A 241 1.02 4.19 14.99
N LYS A 242 1.46 5.05 14.07
CA LYS A 242 2.14 6.30 14.40
C LYS A 242 1.12 7.44 14.38
N HIS A 243 0.76 7.92 15.56
CA HIS A 243 -0.18 9.04 15.71
C HIS A 243 0.55 10.38 15.85
N THR A 244 -0.19 11.49 15.81
CA THR A 244 0.33 12.86 15.91
C THR A 244 0.87 13.25 17.29
N ASP A 245 0.68 12.41 18.32
CA ASP A 245 1.15 12.63 19.70
C ASP A 245 0.79 14.03 20.24
N ALA A 246 -0.47 14.43 20.03
CA ALA A 246 -0.97 15.76 20.40
C ALA A 246 -0.09 16.92 19.88
N GLY A 247 0.50 16.75 18.68
CA GLY A 247 1.36 17.74 18.02
C GLY A 247 2.85 17.60 18.33
N ARG A 248 3.27 16.63 19.14
CA ARG A 248 4.69 16.35 19.45
C ARG A 248 5.31 15.31 18.51
N ILE A 249 4.70 15.11 17.35
CA ILE A 249 5.16 14.15 16.34
C ILE A 249 6.57 14.47 15.86
N ASP A 250 7.44 13.46 15.86
CA ASP A 250 8.69 13.49 15.13
C ASP A 250 8.42 13.03 13.69
N LEU A 251 8.63 13.92 12.72
CA LEU A 251 8.35 13.66 11.30
C LEU A 251 9.48 12.90 10.59
N THR A 252 10.60 12.63 11.26
CA THR A 252 11.79 12.00 10.66
C THR A 252 11.83 10.48 10.81
N HIS A 253 10.70 9.88 11.17
CA HIS A 253 10.47 8.44 11.14
C HIS A 253 8.99 8.16 10.87
N THR A 254 8.69 6.94 10.44
CA THR A 254 7.35 6.42 10.17
C THR A 254 6.99 5.31 11.15
N GLY A 255 5.81 4.71 10.98
CA GLY A 255 5.45 3.49 11.73
C GLY A 255 6.34 2.28 11.39
N ALA A 256 7.06 2.31 10.26
CA ALA A 256 7.95 1.23 9.80
C ALA A 256 9.03 0.87 10.82
N LEU A 257 9.44 1.82 11.67
CA LEU A 257 10.40 1.59 12.75
C LEU A 257 9.94 0.46 13.69
N TRP A 258 8.64 0.39 13.97
CA TRP A 258 8.07 -0.63 14.85
C TRP A 258 7.49 -1.80 14.07
N SER A 259 6.77 -1.54 12.97
CA SER A 259 6.16 -2.61 12.18
C SER A 259 7.20 -3.47 11.47
N GLY A 260 8.27 -2.88 10.93
CA GLY A 260 9.38 -3.59 10.33
C GLY A 260 10.13 -4.46 11.33
N ALA A 261 10.43 -3.93 12.52
CA ALA A 261 11.07 -4.69 13.59
C ALA A 261 10.24 -5.92 13.99
N ALA A 262 8.92 -5.76 14.15
CA ALA A 262 8.01 -6.87 14.45
C ALA A 262 7.97 -7.91 13.32
N ALA A 263 7.87 -7.46 12.06
CA ALA A 263 7.83 -8.34 10.89
C ALA A 263 9.13 -9.15 10.72
N PHE A 264 10.30 -8.51 10.84
CA PHE A 264 11.59 -9.19 10.76
C PHE A 264 11.79 -10.17 11.92
N GLN A 265 11.39 -9.79 13.15
CA GLN A 265 11.44 -10.69 14.30
C GLN A 265 10.57 -11.92 14.09
N GLU A 266 9.34 -11.75 13.60
CA GLU A 266 8.44 -12.87 13.33
C GLU A 266 8.98 -13.77 12.20
N ALA A 267 9.46 -13.16 11.12
CA ALA A 267 10.08 -13.86 9.99
C ALA A 267 11.40 -14.55 10.38
N GLY A 268 12.05 -14.12 11.46
CA GLY A 268 13.37 -14.57 11.88
C GLY A 268 14.45 -14.30 10.82
N VAL A 269 14.38 -13.12 10.21
CA VAL A 269 15.34 -12.61 9.22
C VAL A 269 15.80 -11.20 9.61
N THR A 270 16.80 -10.70 8.94
CA THR A 270 17.36 -9.34 9.10
C THR A 270 17.28 -8.59 7.76
N PRO A 271 17.48 -7.25 7.75
CA PRO A 271 17.53 -6.49 6.51
C PRO A 271 18.57 -7.03 5.49
N ALA A 272 19.66 -7.65 5.97
CA ALA A 272 20.69 -8.24 5.13
C ALA A 272 20.23 -9.52 4.39
N ASP A 273 19.13 -10.14 4.82
CA ASP A 273 18.55 -11.33 4.19
C ASP A 273 17.51 -10.97 3.11
N ILE A 274 17.28 -9.69 2.84
CA ILE A 274 16.24 -9.21 1.92
C ILE A 274 16.85 -8.90 0.55
N ASP A 275 16.46 -9.68 -0.46
CA ASP A 275 16.92 -9.49 -1.84
C ASP A 275 16.12 -8.40 -2.59
N TYR A 276 14.89 -8.13 -2.15
CA TYR A 276 13.98 -7.19 -2.81
C TYR A 276 13.07 -6.49 -1.80
N ALA A 277 12.97 -5.16 -1.90
CA ALA A 277 12.11 -4.34 -1.06
C ALA A 277 11.11 -3.54 -1.92
N SER A 278 9.81 -3.79 -1.71
CA SER A 278 8.73 -2.99 -2.29
C SER A 278 8.27 -1.95 -1.27
N ILE A 279 8.82 -0.74 -1.35
CA ILE A 279 8.57 0.34 -0.40
C ILE A 279 7.46 1.26 -0.90
N TYR A 280 6.58 1.71 0.00
CA TYR A 280 5.49 2.63 -0.33
C TYR A 280 6.04 4.00 -0.76
N ASP A 281 5.78 4.38 -2.01
CA ASP A 281 6.44 5.50 -2.70
C ASP A 281 5.47 6.62 -3.10
N SER A 282 4.52 6.96 -2.23
CA SER A 282 3.59 8.08 -2.45
C SER A 282 4.31 9.41 -2.71
N PHE A 283 5.43 9.61 -2.01
CA PHE A 283 6.38 10.70 -2.23
C PHE A 283 7.80 10.17 -2.04
N THR A 284 8.78 10.76 -2.73
CA THR A 284 10.21 10.36 -2.65
C THR A 284 10.74 10.32 -1.21
N ILE A 285 10.35 11.29 -0.36
CA ILE A 285 10.71 11.31 1.07
C ILE A 285 10.22 10.08 1.85
N THR A 286 9.08 9.48 1.46
CA THR A 286 8.52 8.31 2.15
C THR A 286 9.42 7.10 1.97
N VAL A 287 9.96 6.93 0.77
CA VAL A 287 10.89 5.85 0.45
C VAL A 287 12.15 5.98 1.28
N LEU A 288 12.74 7.18 1.31
CA LEU A 288 13.96 7.46 2.05
C LEU A 288 13.79 7.12 3.55
N ILE A 289 12.80 7.71 4.22
CA ILE A 289 12.60 7.49 5.65
C ILE A 289 12.25 6.03 5.95
N THR A 290 11.48 5.37 5.07
CA THR A 290 11.10 3.97 5.30
C THR A 290 12.29 3.01 5.14
N LEU A 291 13.22 3.28 4.20
CA LEU A 291 14.46 2.49 4.08
C LEU A 291 15.34 2.62 5.33
N GLU A 292 15.42 3.82 5.90
CA GLU A 292 16.10 4.08 7.18
C GLU A 292 15.42 3.33 8.34
N ASP A 293 14.10 3.45 8.47
CA ASP A 293 13.32 2.83 9.54
C ASP A 293 13.35 1.29 9.52
N LEU A 294 13.41 0.71 8.32
CA LEU A 294 13.53 -0.75 8.14
C LEU A 294 14.98 -1.23 8.37
N GLY A 295 15.95 -0.34 8.59
CA GLY A 295 17.33 -0.69 8.88
C GLY A 295 18.13 -1.17 7.66
N PHE A 296 17.71 -0.80 6.44
CA PHE A 296 18.54 -1.02 5.24
C PHE A 296 19.73 -0.06 5.18
N CYS A 297 19.62 1.07 5.88
CA CYS A 297 20.67 2.05 6.07
C CYS A 297 20.48 2.74 7.43
N ASP A 298 21.53 3.39 7.93
CA ASP A 298 21.42 4.18 9.16
C ASP A 298 20.52 5.40 8.94
N ARG A 299 19.81 5.84 9.99
CA ARG A 299 18.97 7.05 9.94
C ARG A 299 19.78 8.28 9.54
N GLY A 300 19.24 9.09 8.62
CA GLY A 300 19.92 10.21 7.99
C GLY A 300 20.97 9.83 6.95
N ARG A 301 21.04 8.56 6.53
CA ARG A 301 22.02 8.02 5.56
C ARG A 301 21.34 7.28 4.39
N GLY A 302 20.04 7.44 4.22
CA GLY A 302 19.26 6.89 3.09
C GLY A 302 19.50 7.57 1.76
#